data_AF-A0A7C6VZ00-F1
#
_entry.id   AF-A0A7C6VZ00-F1
#
_cell.length_a   1.000
_cell.length_b   1.000
_cell.length_c   1.000
_cell.angle_alpha   90.00
_cell.angle_beta   90.00
_cell.angle_gamma   90.00
#
_symmetry.space_group_name_H-M   'P 1'
#
loop_
_entity.id
_entity.type
_entity.pdbx_description
1 polymer ?
#
loop_
_entity_poly.entity_id
_entity_poly.type
_entity_poly.pdbx_seq_one_letter_code
_entity_poly.pdbx_strand_id
1 'polypeptide(L)'
;MKSDPPIRGSAIEILASIQNDRLLIQDFRPLAESIEWELGQLYWEERGSRAFISDDVPFTINNDGNLSKNAAEVLFVNLLESERNGMLESQIRVLEIGIGTGLFARYFLDAFQALCHQYDKDYYQKLCYIAADQSESMLADAEKHGIFSNHPDRYQLKIINALDPALALDALDIAQQYPLRAVFLNYVLDTLPASVLQVNDNQIKQLCIRTRLARGVNLSEYTSLSFADIVRKAAATNQYDKRELVDLYSLFALDYAYREVDLHAIPYGDFVVSFARSHASRCILNNHGALRCIECLLKKLNDKG
;
A
#
# COMPACT_ATOMS: atom_id res chain seq x y z
N MET A 1 -34.82 23.24 -50.69
CA MET A 1 -34.47 23.33 -49.25
C MET A 1 -35.37 22.36 -48.49
N LYS A 2 -34.90 21.14 -48.22
CA LYS A 2 -35.59 20.20 -47.31
C LYS A 2 -34.95 20.39 -45.94
N SER A 3 -35.75 20.84 -44.98
CA SER A 3 -35.36 20.94 -43.58
C SER A 3 -35.44 19.55 -42.94
N ASP A 4 -34.33 19.06 -42.39
CA ASP A 4 -34.33 17.85 -41.59
C ASP A 4 -35.12 18.07 -40.29
N PRO A 5 -35.84 17.03 -39.79
CA PRO A 5 -36.58 17.13 -38.54
C PRO A 5 -35.61 17.14 -37.34
N PRO A 6 -36.00 17.78 -36.21
CA PRO A 6 -35.14 17.80 -35.03
C PRO A 6 -35.10 16.40 -34.40
N ILE A 7 -33.88 15.91 -34.14
CA ILE A 7 -33.62 14.69 -33.40
C ILE A 7 -34.21 14.84 -31.99
N ARG A 8 -35.36 14.22 -31.73
CA ARG A 8 -35.96 14.08 -30.40
C ARG A 8 -35.40 12.81 -29.74
N GLY A 9 -34.15 12.87 -29.29
CA GLY A 9 -33.64 11.93 -28.29
C GLY A 9 -34.08 12.40 -26.90
N SER A 10 -34.49 11.48 -26.02
CA SER A 10 -34.71 11.81 -24.62
C SER A 10 -33.42 12.36 -24.00
N ALA A 11 -33.52 13.22 -22.99
CA ALA A 11 -32.33 13.74 -22.30
C ALA A 11 -31.41 12.62 -21.78
N ILE A 12 -31.97 11.44 -21.49
CA ILE A 12 -31.24 10.23 -21.10
C ILE A 12 -30.46 9.63 -22.27
N GLU A 13 -31.02 9.57 -23.49
CA GLU A 13 -30.33 9.10 -24.69
C GLU A 13 -29.27 10.11 -25.18
N ILE A 14 -29.52 11.41 -25.00
CA ILE A 14 -28.54 12.46 -25.25
C ILE A 14 -27.40 12.38 -24.22
N LEU A 15 -27.70 12.18 -22.94
CA LEU A 15 -26.68 11.95 -21.91
C LEU A 15 -25.89 10.65 -22.13
N ALA A 16 -26.56 9.57 -22.56
CA ALA A 16 -25.93 8.29 -22.87
C ALA A 16 -25.06 8.35 -24.14
N SER A 17 -25.50 9.04 -25.19
CA SER A 17 -24.69 9.27 -26.40
C SER A 17 -23.50 10.20 -26.13
N ILE A 18 -23.69 11.25 -25.34
CA ILE A 18 -22.61 12.15 -24.89
C ILE A 18 -21.63 11.43 -23.93
N GLN A 19 -22.07 10.42 -23.16
CA GLN A 19 -21.18 9.54 -22.38
C GLN A 19 -20.38 8.55 -23.25
N ASN A 20 -20.90 8.16 -24.42
CA ASN A 20 -20.23 7.26 -25.35
C ASN A 20 -19.09 7.91 -26.16
N ASP A 21 -19.02 9.23 -26.26
CA ASP A 21 -17.99 9.95 -27.03
C ASP A 21 -16.60 10.02 -26.38
N ARG A 22 -16.45 9.52 -25.15
CA ARG A 22 -15.13 9.49 -24.49
C ARG A 22 -14.35 8.27 -24.94
N LEU A 23 -13.16 8.49 -25.50
CA LEU A 23 -12.27 7.42 -25.94
C LEU A 23 -11.89 6.50 -24.76
N LEU A 24 -12.12 5.19 -24.93
CA LEU A 24 -11.98 4.18 -23.88
C LEU A 24 -10.52 3.73 -23.72
N ILE A 25 -9.93 3.93 -22.54
CA ILE A 25 -8.56 3.51 -22.24
C ILE A 25 -8.56 2.09 -21.65
N GLN A 26 -9.39 1.86 -20.64
CA GLN A 26 -9.55 0.56 -19.98
C GLN A 26 -11.02 0.39 -19.60
N ASP A 27 -11.66 -0.72 -19.99
CA ASP A 27 -13.03 -1.03 -19.55
C ASP A 27 -13.06 -1.39 -18.05
N PHE A 28 -14.27 -1.59 -17.50
CA PHE A 28 -14.45 -1.88 -16.08
C PHE A 28 -13.56 -3.02 -15.57
N ARG A 29 -12.70 -2.69 -14.61
CA ARG A 29 -11.86 -3.61 -13.85
C ARG A 29 -12.08 -3.44 -12.35
N PRO A 30 -11.93 -4.49 -11.53
CA PRO A 30 -11.83 -4.35 -10.08
C PRO A 30 -10.85 -3.24 -9.68
N LEU A 31 -11.13 -2.52 -8.59
CA LEU A 31 -10.29 -1.41 -8.10
C LEU A 31 -8.79 -1.76 -8.13
N ALA A 32 -8.39 -2.84 -7.47
CA ALA A 32 -6.98 -3.27 -7.39
C ALA A 32 -6.36 -3.77 -8.71
N GLU A 33 -7.17 -3.97 -9.76
CA GLU A 33 -6.73 -4.39 -11.11
C GLU A 33 -6.88 -3.26 -12.15
N SER A 34 -7.33 -2.09 -11.72
CA SER A 34 -7.55 -0.96 -12.61
C SER A 34 -6.26 -0.20 -12.87
N ILE A 35 -6.14 0.40 -14.06
CA ILE A 35 -5.00 1.25 -14.41
C ILE A 35 -4.89 2.46 -13.48
N GLU A 36 -6.02 2.92 -12.95
CA GLU A 36 -6.10 3.91 -11.88
C GLU A 36 -5.23 3.53 -10.68
N TRP A 37 -5.46 2.33 -10.15
CA TRP A 37 -4.73 1.81 -9.00
C TRP A 37 -3.25 1.63 -9.32
N GLU A 38 -2.93 1.03 -10.47
CA GLU A 38 -1.55 0.77 -10.87
C GLU A 38 -0.74 2.06 -11.05
N LEU A 39 -1.32 3.10 -11.65
CA LEU A 39 -0.66 4.41 -11.80
C LEU A 39 -0.46 5.10 -10.45
N GLY A 40 -1.43 4.96 -9.54
CA GLY A 40 -1.28 5.40 -8.16
C GLY A 40 -0.08 4.74 -7.46
N GLN A 41 0.09 3.43 -7.63
CA GLN A 41 1.25 2.71 -7.06
C GLN A 41 2.58 3.18 -7.70
N LEU A 42 2.62 3.34 -9.03
CA LEU A 42 3.82 3.79 -9.74
C LEU A 42 4.24 5.21 -9.36
N TYR A 43 3.28 6.10 -9.13
CA TYR A 43 3.55 7.46 -8.68
C TYR A 43 4.37 7.48 -7.37
N TRP A 44 4.05 6.60 -6.42
CA TRP A 44 4.79 6.47 -5.16
C TRP A 44 6.19 5.88 -5.37
N GLU A 45 6.31 4.85 -6.21
CA GLU A 45 7.60 4.24 -6.54
C GLU A 45 8.57 5.25 -7.18
N GLU A 46 8.09 6.14 -8.06
CA GLU A 46 8.93 7.11 -8.76
C GLU A 46 9.30 8.34 -7.94
N ARG A 47 8.38 8.85 -7.11
CA ARG A 47 8.65 10.07 -6.34
C ARG A 47 9.46 9.82 -5.07
N GLY A 48 9.43 8.60 -4.52
CA GLY A 48 10.21 8.22 -3.33
C GLY A 48 10.03 9.23 -2.19
N SER A 49 11.14 9.68 -1.59
CA SER A 49 11.11 10.63 -0.47
C SER A 49 10.55 12.01 -0.85
N ARG A 50 10.58 12.38 -2.14
CA ARG A 50 10.12 13.69 -2.61
C ARG A 50 8.61 13.86 -2.48
N ALA A 51 7.84 12.78 -2.51
CA ALA A 51 6.41 12.80 -2.24
C ALA A 51 6.07 13.30 -0.82
N PHE A 52 6.98 13.10 0.14
CA PHE A 52 6.83 13.57 1.51
C PHE A 52 7.34 15.00 1.73
N ILE A 53 8.21 15.49 0.83
CA ILE A 53 8.82 16.83 0.91
C ILE A 53 7.96 17.87 0.18
N SER A 54 7.13 17.46 -0.79
CA SER A 54 6.32 18.38 -1.63
C SER A 54 4.96 18.79 -1.06
N ASP A 55 4.66 18.57 0.23
CA ASP A 55 3.36 18.85 0.88
C ASP A 55 2.13 18.13 0.27
N ASP A 56 2.33 17.21 -0.69
CA ASP A 56 1.23 16.44 -1.32
C ASP A 56 0.60 15.39 -0.36
N VAL A 57 1.25 15.13 0.78
CA VAL A 57 0.87 14.13 1.78
C VAL A 57 1.04 14.73 3.17
N PRO A 58 0.11 14.56 4.12
CA PRO A 58 0.27 15.05 5.49
C PRO A 58 1.45 14.38 6.21
N PHE A 59 2.67 14.92 6.04
CA PHE A 59 3.89 14.43 6.68
C PHE A 59 4.08 15.00 8.10
N THR A 60 3.50 16.16 8.38
CA THR A 60 3.78 16.98 9.57
C THR A 60 2.98 16.58 10.82
N ILE A 61 1.91 15.79 10.69
CA ILE A 61 1.00 15.52 11.82
C ILE A 61 1.44 14.31 12.67
N ASN A 62 2.27 13.40 12.15
CA ASN A 62 2.58 12.13 12.85
C ASN A 62 4.08 11.79 12.98
N ASN A 63 4.98 12.73 12.64
CA ASN A 63 6.43 12.52 12.67
C ASN A 63 7.14 13.25 13.82
N ASP A 64 6.40 13.61 14.88
CA ASP A 64 6.96 14.23 16.10
C ASP A 64 7.74 13.25 17.00
N GLY A 65 7.77 11.96 16.60
CA GLY A 65 8.47 10.88 17.27
C GLY A 65 7.71 10.24 18.44
N ASN A 66 6.50 10.70 18.77
CA ASN A 66 5.73 10.13 19.89
C ASN A 66 5.30 8.68 19.62
N LEU A 67 4.85 8.36 18.40
CA LEU A 67 4.53 6.98 18.04
C LEU A 67 5.74 6.05 18.13
N SER A 68 6.90 6.51 17.67
CA SER A 68 8.15 5.74 17.73
C SER A 68 8.58 5.45 19.17
N LYS A 69 8.47 6.45 20.05
CA LYS A 69 8.77 6.30 21.49
C LYS A 69 7.81 5.31 22.15
N ASN A 70 6.51 5.45 21.93
CA ASN A 70 5.51 4.54 22.48
C ASN A 70 5.76 3.10 22.02
N ALA A 71 6.10 2.90 20.74
CA ALA A 71 6.44 1.59 20.20
C ALA A 71 7.70 1.00 20.86
N ALA A 72 8.74 1.82 21.09
CA ALA A 72 9.96 1.41 21.79
C ALA A 72 9.67 1.02 23.24
N GLU A 73 8.82 1.78 23.95
CA GLU A 73 8.39 1.48 25.32
C GLU A 73 7.63 0.15 25.42
N VAL A 74 6.69 -0.11 24.50
CA VAL A 74 5.93 -1.36 24.46
C VAL A 74 6.86 -2.55 24.25
N LEU A 75 7.79 -2.47 23.28
CA LEU A 75 8.79 -3.52 23.07
C LEU A 75 9.65 -3.71 24.32
N PHE A 76 10.11 -2.62 24.93
CA PHE A 76 10.98 -2.66 26.10
C PHE A 76 10.31 -3.36 27.29
N VAL A 77 9.06 -3.02 27.59
CA VAL A 77 8.27 -3.66 28.66
C VAL A 77 8.06 -5.15 28.38
N ASN A 78 7.72 -5.52 27.15
CA ASN A 78 7.55 -6.91 26.75
C ASN A 78 8.86 -7.73 26.87
N LEU A 79 10.02 -7.11 26.60
CA LEU A 79 11.34 -7.74 26.82
C LEU A 79 11.67 -7.90 28.31
N LEU A 80 11.36 -6.90 29.15
CA LEU A 80 11.50 -7.04 30.61
C LEU A 80 10.69 -8.22 31.15
N GLU A 81 9.46 -8.40 30.67
CA GLU A 81 8.63 -9.54 31.05
C GLU A 81 9.24 -10.88 30.60
N SER A 82 9.76 -10.93 29.37
CA SER A 82 10.38 -12.15 28.85
C SER A 82 11.68 -12.51 29.54
N GLU A 83 12.49 -11.52 29.92
CA GLU A 83 13.69 -11.72 30.75
C GLU A 83 13.33 -12.28 32.12
N ARG A 84 12.33 -11.70 32.82
CA ARG A 84 11.87 -12.17 34.13
C ARG A 84 11.41 -13.63 34.10
N ASN A 85 10.83 -14.04 32.99
CA ASN A 85 10.35 -15.40 32.77
C ASN A 85 11.43 -16.36 32.24
N GLY A 86 12.67 -15.89 32.00
CA GLY A 86 13.77 -16.71 31.48
C GLY A 86 13.62 -17.08 29.99
N MET A 87 12.87 -16.27 29.23
CA MET A 87 12.48 -16.53 27.84
C MET A 87 13.03 -15.48 26.86
N LEU A 88 13.96 -14.65 27.32
CA LEU A 88 14.59 -13.64 26.49
C LEU A 88 15.48 -14.30 25.43
N GLU A 89 15.29 -13.88 24.19
CA GLU A 89 16.06 -14.35 23.03
C GLU A 89 17.47 -13.74 23.02
N SER A 90 18.41 -14.45 22.39
CA SER A 90 19.79 -13.96 22.26
C SER A 90 19.94 -12.85 21.20
N GLN A 91 18.98 -12.72 20.31
CA GLN A 91 18.89 -11.69 19.27
C GLN A 91 17.45 -11.19 19.20
N ILE A 92 17.25 -9.88 19.19
CA ILE A 92 15.94 -9.25 19.11
C ILE A 92 15.78 -8.69 17.71
N ARG A 93 14.79 -9.18 16.95
CA ARG A 93 14.54 -8.70 15.58
C ARG A 93 13.25 -7.92 15.50
N VAL A 94 13.34 -6.72 14.95
CA VAL A 94 12.19 -5.85 14.71
C VAL A 94 12.11 -5.58 13.23
N LEU A 95 10.93 -5.70 12.64
CA LEU A 95 10.70 -5.40 11.23
C LEU A 95 9.82 -4.16 11.11
N GLU A 96 10.20 -3.22 10.26
CA GLU A 96 9.31 -2.20 9.72
C GLU A 96 9.21 -2.40 8.22
N ILE A 97 7.98 -2.48 7.68
CA ILE A 97 7.74 -2.42 6.25
C ILE A 97 7.11 -1.05 5.94
N GLY A 98 7.61 -0.39 4.89
CA GLY A 98 7.21 0.95 4.48
C GLY A 98 7.83 2.02 5.36
N ILE A 99 9.17 2.07 5.40
CA ILE A 99 9.90 3.00 6.29
C ILE A 99 9.69 4.47 5.93
N GLY A 100 9.26 4.76 4.70
CA GLY A 100 9.18 6.11 4.19
C GLY A 100 10.52 6.83 4.34
N THR A 101 10.52 7.99 5.01
CA THR A 101 11.75 8.75 5.30
C THR A 101 12.70 8.09 6.33
N GLY A 102 12.28 7.00 6.99
CA GLY A 102 13.04 6.30 8.03
C GLY A 102 13.05 6.98 9.40
N LEU A 103 12.34 8.11 9.57
CA LEU A 103 12.28 8.84 10.83
C LEU A 103 11.62 8.04 11.95
N PHE A 104 10.62 7.20 11.65
CA PHE A 104 10.01 6.34 12.65
C PHE A 104 11.04 5.38 13.26
N ALA A 105 11.76 4.63 12.41
CA ALA A 105 12.83 3.73 12.83
C ALA A 105 13.94 4.45 13.60
N ARG A 106 14.37 5.63 13.13
CA ARG A 106 15.38 6.43 13.82
C ARG A 106 14.94 6.80 15.24
N TYR A 107 13.77 7.42 15.38
CA TYR A 107 13.27 7.83 16.70
C TYR A 107 12.98 6.63 17.60
N PHE A 108 12.59 5.50 17.02
CA PHE A 108 12.43 4.25 17.75
C PHE A 108 13.77 3.78 18.31
N LEU A 109 14.83 3.74 17.49
CA LEU A 109 16.16 3.30 17.90
C LEU A 109 16.77 4.23 18.95
N ASP A 110 16.66 5.55 18.78
CA ASP A 110 17.06 6.55 19.76
C ASP A 110 16.36 6.33 21.12
N ALA A 111 15.03 6.16 21.10
CA ALA A 111 14.22 5.95 22.30
C ALA A 111 14.54 4.60 22.97
N PHE A 112 14.66 3.53 22.19
CA PHE A 112 14.95 2.20 22.70
C PHE A 112 16.35 2.11 23.32
N GLN A 113 17.35 2.77 22.71
CA GLN A 113 18.68 2.91 23.28
C GLN A 113 18.64 3.65 24.63
N ALA A 114 17.92 4.77 24.69
CA ALA A 114 17.77 5.55 25.93
C ALA A 114 17.11 4.73 27.05
N LEU A 115 16.05 3.97 26.74
CA LEU A 115 15.41 3.06 27.69
C LEU A 115 16.39 1.98 28.19
N CYS A 116 17.16 1.37 27.29
CA CYS A 116 18.17 0.38 27.68
C CYS A 116 19.22 0.96 28.62
N HIS A 117 19.71 2.18 28.36
CA HIS A 117 20.65 2.87 29.25
C HIS A 117 20.02 3.23 30.60
N GLN A 118 18.79 3.74 30.61
CA GLN A 118 18.10 4.15 31.83
C GLN A 118 17.87 2.99 32.81
N TYR A 119 17.59 1.79 32.28
CA TYR A 119 17.25 0.60 33.05
C TYR A 119 18.39 -0.43 33.14
N ASP A 120 19.59 -0.07 32.68
CA ASP A 120 20.79 -0.92 32.66
C ASP A 120 20.53 -2.29 32.00
N LYS A 121 20.00 -2.26 30.77
CA LYS A 121 19.69 -3.44 29.94
C LYS A 121 20.55 -3.49 28.68
N ASP A 122 20.88 -4.71 28.26
CA ASP A 122 21.70 -4.99 27.08
C ASP A 122 20.86 -5.26 25.81
N TYR A 123 19.56 -4.94 25.84
CA TYR A 123 18.63 -5.30 24.76
C TYR A 123 18.98 -4.59 23.45
N TYR A 124 19.46 -3.34 23.51
CA TYR A 124 19.89 -2.59 22.33
C TYR A 124 21.05 -3.27 21.59
N GLN A 125 21.98 -3.90 22.33
CA GLN A 125 23.12 -4.63 21.79
C GLN A 125 22.70 -5.97 21.15
N LYS A 126 21.52 -6.48 21.51
CA LYS A 126 20.89 -7.67 20.90
C LYS A 126 19.95 -7.32 19.74
N LEU A 127 19.60 -6.04 19.59
CA LEU A 127 18.63 -5.57 18.59
C LEU A 127 19.24 -5.54 17.18
N CYS A 128 18.46 -6.06 16.23
CA CYS A 128 18.59 -5.82 14.80
C CYS A 128 17.24 -5.30 14.26
N TYR A 129 17.23 -4.05 13.79
CA TYR A 129 16.08 -3.40 13.19
C TYR A 129 16.11 -3.52 11.67
N ILE A 130 15.18 -4.27 11.10
CA ILE A 130 15.05 -4.46 9.66
C ILE A 130 14.12 -3.35 9.16
N ALA A 131 14.72 -2.32 8.58
CA ALA A 131 14.02 -1.20 7.95
C ALA A 131 13.81 -1.55 6.46
N ALA A 132 12.56 -1.81 6.08
CA ALA A 132 12.23 -2.31 4.76
C ALA A 132 11.25 -1.43 3.99
N ASP A 133 11.40 -1.43 2.66
CA ASP A 133 10.50 -0.76 1.73
C ASP A 133 10.45 -1.54 0.42
N GLN A 134 9.37 -1.39 -0.36
CA GLN A 134 9.35 -1.93 -1.73
C GLN A 134 10.16 -1.03 -2.68
N SER A 135 10.25 0.26 -2.37
CA SER A 135 10.96 1.24 -3.19
C SER A 135 12.45 1.26 -2.84
N GLU A 136 13.28 0.82 -3.79
CA GLU A 136 14.74 0.91 -3.68
C GLU A 136 15.23 2.36 -3.52
N SER A 137 14.53 3.33 -4.14
CA SER A 137 14.87 4.75 -4.04
C SER A 137 14.65 5.30 -2.62
N MET A 138 13.58 4.86 -1.93
CA MET A 138 13.34 5.22 -0.52
C MET A 138 14.48 4.74 0.39
N LEU A 139 14.93 3.49 0.19
CA LEU A 139 16.04 2.93 0.97
C LEU A 139 17.36 3.65 0.68
N ALA A 140 17.65 3.92 -0.59
CA ALA A 140 18.85 4.66 -1.00
C ALA A 140 18.87 6.09 -0.45
N ASP A 141 17.73 6.77 -0.42
CA ASP A 141 17.61 8.10 0.18
C ASP A 141 17.86 8.05 1.70
N ALA A 142 17.32 7.06 2.41
CA ALA A 142 17.54 6.90 3.85
C ALA A 142 19.03 6.68 4.18
N GLU A 143 19.74 5.90 3.36
CA GLU A 143 21.19 5.70 3.48
C GLU A 143 21.96 6.99 3.16
N LYS A 144 21.67 7.62 2.01
CA LYS A 144 22.33 8.86 1.56
C LYS A 144 22.19 10.00 2.55
N HIS A 145 21.02 10.13 3.19
CA HIS A 145 20.76 11.17 4.18
C HIS A 145 21.25 10.80 5.59
N GLY A 146 21.87 9.63 5.76
CA GLY A 146 22.45 9.21 7.03
C GLY A 146 21.42 9.06 8.13
N ILE A 147 20.18 8.67 7.81
CA ILE A 147 19.08 8.58 8.78
C ILE A 147 19.44 7.70 9.98
N PHE A 148 20.23 6.65 9.75
CA PHE A 148 20.65 5.67 10.74
C PHE A 148 22.10 5.83 11.22
N SER A 149 22.76 6.96 10.95
CA SER A 149 24.19 7.15 11.25
C SER A 149 24.55 6.98 12.73
N ASN A 150 23.58 7.21 13.62
CA ASN A 150 23.76 7.07 15.08
C ASN A 150 23.64 5.62 15.58
N HIS A 151 23.28 4.68 14.72
CA HIS A 151 22.96 3.31 15.10
C HIS A 151 23.72 2.28 14.25
N PRO A 152 25.06 2.39 14.14
CA PRO A 152 25.85 1.45 13.34
C PRO A 152 25.62 0.01 13.84
N ASP A 153 25.53 -0.93 12.90
CA ASP A 153 25.34 -2.37 13.15
C ASP A 153 24.03 -2.75 13.87
N ARG A 154 23.09 -1.80 14.06
CA ARG A 154 21.79 -2.04 14.71
C ARG A 154 20.63 -2.15 13.73
N TYR A 155 20.87 -1.90 12.45
CA TYR A 155 19.83 -1.94 11.42
C TYR A 155 20.28 -2.65 10.15
N GLN A 156 19.30 -3.05 9.34
CA GLN A 156 19.48 -3.52 7.98
C GLN A 156 18.45 -2.88 7.07
N LEU A 157 18.86 -2.41 5.89
CA LEU A 157 17.95 -1.99 4.83
C LEU A 157 17.61 -3.18 3.93
N LYS A 158 16.32 -3.40 3.66
CA LYS A 158 15.85 -4.53 2.85
C LYS A 158 14.72 -4.16 1.91
N ILE A 159 14.78 -4.66 0.68
CA ILE A 159 13.65 -4.57 -0.24
C ILE A 159 12.64 -5.66 0.15
N ILE A 160 11.46 -5.24 0.60
CA ILE A 160 10.37 -6.16 0.97
C ILE A 160 9.06 -5.64 0.39
N ASN A 161 8.38 -6.50 -0.38
CA ASN A 161 7.02 -6.24 -0.83
C ASN A 161 6.04 -6.71 0.25
N ALA A 162 5.20 -5.80 0.76
CA ALA A 162 4.19 -6.11 1.77
C ALA A 162 3.12 -7.11 1.30
N LEU A 163 2.92 -7.28 -0.01
CA LEU A 163 2.04 -8.31 -0.56
C LEU A 163 2.64 -9.72 -0.51
N ASP A 164 3.97 -9.83 -0.39
CA ASP A 164 4.65 -11.12 -0.30
C ASP A 164 5.91 -11.05 0.58
N PRO A 165 5.77 -10.72 1.88
CA PRO A 165 6.93 -10.52 2.73
C PRO A 165 7.69 -11.83 3.02
N ALA A 166 7.05 -12.99 2.84
CA ALA A 166 7.67 -14.30 3.06
C ALA A 166 8.94 -14.49 2.24
N LEU A 167 8.91 -14.15 0.94
CA LEU A 167 10.01 -14.40 0.02
C LEU A 167 11.30 -13.73 0.49
N ALA A 168 11.21 -12.46 0.91
CA ALA A 168 12.34 -11.72 1.40
C ALA A 168 12.77 -12.18 2.81
N LEU A 169 11.83 -12.46 3.70
CA LEU A 169 12.14 -12.92 5.06
C LEU A 169 12.78 -14.31 5.10
N ASP A 170 12.37 -15.20 4.20
CA ASP A 170 12.94 -16.55 4.05
C ASP A 170 14.35 -16.49 3.47
N ALA A 171 14.60 -15.59 2.50
CA ALA A 171 15.94 -15.36 1.96
C ALA A 171 16.94 -14.80 3.00
N LEU A 172 16.43 -14.14 4.04
CA LEU A 172 17.26 -13.58 5.11
C LEU A 172 17.53 -14.59 6.24
N ASP A 173 17.07 -15.83 6.09
CA ASP A 173 17.08 -16.87 7.13
C ASP A 173 16.48 -16.36 8.46
N ILE A 174 15.61 -15.33 8.37
CA ILE A 174 15.05 -14.67 9.54
C ILE A 174 14.18 -15.68 10.28
N ALA A 175 13.32 -16.36 9.52
CA ALA A 175 12.30 -17.25 10.06
C ALA A 175 12.84 -18.54 10.68
N GLN A 176 14.01 -19.05 10.26
CA GLN A 176 14.48 -20.36 10.70
C GLN A 176 15.41 -20.30 11.93
N GLN A 177 16.06 -19.16 12.19
CA GLN A 177 16.96 -19.03 13.35
C GLN A 177 16.46 -18.09 14.47
N TYR A 178 15.76 -17.00 14.15
CA TYR A 178 15.23 -16.08 15.18
C TYR A 178 13.94 -15.39 14.71
N PRO A 179 12.77 -15.76 15.26
CA PRO A 179 11.50 -15.16 14.88
C PRO A 179 11.48 -13.65 15.15
N LEU A 180 10.57 -12.93 14.49
CA LEU A 180 10.41 -11.49 14.68
C LEU A 180 9.81 -11.22 16.07
N ARG A 181 10.42 -10.31 16.81
CA ARG A 181 9.91 -9.87 18.11
C ARG A 181 8.80 -8.83 17.99
N ALA A 182 8.88 -7.99 16.97
CA ALA A 182 7.86 -6.99 16.68
C ALA A 182 7.84 -6.68 15.18
N VAL A 183 6.67 -6.27 14.68
CA VAL A 183 6.49 -5.80 13.31
C VAL A 183 5.70 -4.49 13.31
N PHE A 184 6.20 -3.50 12.58
CA PHE A 184 5.57 -2.19 12.38
C PHE A 184 5.14 -2.03 10.92
N LEU A 185 3.89 -1.59 10.74
CA LEU A 185 3.23 -1.42 9.43
C LEU A 185 2.52 -0.06 9.41
N ASN A 186 3.29 1.01 9.59
CA ASN A 186 2.74 2.37 9.66
C ASN A 186 2.32 2.84 8.26
N TYR A 187 1.03 3.09 8.05
CA TYR A 187 0.47 3.57 6.77
C TYR A 187 0.78 2.68 5.55
N VAL A 188 1.12 1.42 5.78
CA VAL A 188 1.31 0.45 4.69
C VAL A 188 0.03 -0.29 4.42
N LEU A 189 -0.68 -0.73 5.46
CA LEU A 189 -1.82 -1.62 5.28
C LEU A 189 -2.94 -0.99 4.43
N ASP A 190 -3.17 0.30 4.59
CA ASP A 190 -4.19 1.09 3.88
C ASP A 190 -3.83 1.39 2.41
N THR A 191 -2.59 1.16 1.99
CA THR A 191 -2.16 1.30 0.59
C THR A 191 -2.18 -0.02 -0.19
N LEU A 192 -2.49 -1.13 0.49
CA LEU A 192 -2.52 -2.46 -0.13
C LEU A 192 -3.83 -2.73 -0.90
N PRO A 193 -3.80 -3.65 -1.88
CA PRO A 193 -4.96 -4.05 -2.68
C PRO A 193 -6.23 -4.32 -1.85
N ALA A 194 -7.29 -3.62 -2.22
CA ALA A 194 -8.59 -3.74 -1.58
C ALA A 194 -9.74 -3.83 -2.59
N SER A 195 -10.81 -4.48 -2.16
CA SER A 195 -12.08 -4.57 -2.87
C SER A 195 -13.16 -3.81 -2.09
N VAL A 196 -13.89 -2.92 -2.76
CA VAL A 196 -15.10 -2.31 -2.18
C VAL A 196 -16.31 -3.12 -2.63
N LEU A 197 -17.02 -3.71 -1.67
CA LEU A 197 -18.05 -4.70 -1.91
C LEU A 197 -19.39 -4.22 -1.38
N GLN A 198 -20.44 -4.40 -2.18
CA GLN A 198 -21.82 -4.33 -1.75
C GLN A 198 -22.35 -5.75 -1.53
N VAL A 199 -22.77 -6.05 -0.30
CA VAL A 199 -23.27 -7.36 0.10
C VAL A 199 -24.75 -7.24 0.42
N ASN A 200 -25.58 -7.99 -0.32
CA ASN A 200 -27.00 -8.17 -0.06
C ASN A 200 -27.30 -9.68 0.08
N ASP A 201 -28.49 -10.04 0.55
CA ASP A 201 -28.83 -11.42 0.92
C ASP A 201 -28.54 -12.47 -0.16
N ASN A 202 -28.75 -12.09 -1.43
CA ASN A 202 -28.63 -13.00 -2.59
C ASN A 202 -27.53 -12.60 -3.59
N GLN A 203 -26.80 -11.49 -3.34
CA GLN A 203 -25.92 -10.94 -4.36
C GLN A 203 -24.77 -10.14 -3.76
N ILE A 204 -23.59 -10.31 -4.36
CA ILE A 204 -22.40 -9.53 -4.07
C ILE A 204 -22.02 -8.75 -5.33
N LYS A 205 -21.74 -7.47 -5.14
CA LYS A 205 -21.19 -6.61 -6.19
C LYS A 205 -19.88 -6.01 -5.74
N GLN A 206 -18.97 -5.84 -6.65
CA GLN A 206 -17.69 -5.17 -6.42
C GLN A 206 -17.64 -3.85 -7.20
N LEU A 207 -17.04 -2.83 -6.59
CA LEU A 207 -16.72 -1.59 -7.28
C LEU A 207 -15.67 -1.87 -8.37
N CYS A 208 -16.05 -1.59 -9.61
CA CYS A 208 -15.16 -1.59 -10.75
C CYS A 208 -14.99 -0.18 -11.30
N ILE A 209 -13.79 0.09 -11.82
CA ILE A 209 -13.38 1.36 -12.40
C ILE A 209 -13.15 1.16 -13.89
N ARG A 210 -13.65 2.10 -14.68
CA ARG A 210 -13.36 2.22 -16.11
C ARG A 210 -12.64 3.54 -16.35
N THR A 211 -11.57 3.51 -17.13
CA THR A 211 -10.75 4.68 -17.44
C THR A 211 -10.95 5.09 -18.88
N ARG A 212 -11.17 6.39 -19.08
CA ARG A 212 -11.38 7.02 -20.39
C ARG A 212 -10.52 8.26 -20.51
N LEU A 213 -10.34 8.74 -21.74
CA LEU A 213 -9.81 10.08 -21.95
C LEU A 213 -10.87 11.13 -21.56
N ALA A 214 -10.46 12.19 -20.88
CA ALA A 214 -11.32 13.31 -20.56
C ALA A 214 -11.81 14.02 -21.84
N ARG A 215 -12.97 14.68 -21.75
CA ARG A 215 -13.57 15.35 -22.92
C ARG A 215 -12.76 16.57 -23.32
N GLY A 216 -12.65 16.78 -24.63
CA GLY A 216 -11.98 17.96 -25.19
C GLY A 216 -10.46 17.94 -25.04
N VAL A 217 -9.86 16.84 -24.57
CA VAL A 217 -8.41 16.69 -24.52
C VAL A 217 -7.87 16.44 -25.92
N ASN A 218 -6.95 17.30 -26.34
CA ASN A 218 -6.13 17.09 -27.52
C ASN A 218 -4.78 16.48 -27.10
N LEU A 219 -4.62 15.16 -27.25
CA LEU A 219 -3.43 14.44 -26.77
C LEU A 219 -2.10 15.00 -27.30
N SER A 220 -2.08 15.52 -28.54
CA SER A 220 -0.85 16.05 -29.15
C SER A 220 -0.28 17.27 -28.45
N GLU A 221 -1.06 17.95 -27.60
CA GLU A 221 -0.60 19.09 -26.80
C GLU A 221 0.17 18.64 -25.54
N TYR A 222 0.00 17.39 -25.12
CA TYR A 222 0.55 16.86 -23.87
C TYR A 222 1.57 15.75 -24.10
N THR A 223 1.49 15.03 -25.22
CA THR A 223 2.35 13.88 -25.50
C THR A 223 2.49 13.61 -26.99
N SER A 224 3.60 12.97 -27.37
CA SER A 224 3.77 12.38 -28.71
C SER A 224 3.07 11.02 -28.86
N LEU A 225 2.56 10.43 -27.77
CA LEU A 225 1.88 9.15 -27.81
C LEU A 225 0.54 9.27 -28.53
N SER A 226 0.27 8.31 -29.43
CA SER A 226 -1.07 8.18 -30.01
C SER A 226 -2.04 7.62 -28.97
N PHE A 227 -3.34 7.82 -29.19
CA PHE A 227 -4.36 7.18 -28.34
C PHE A 227 -4.22 5.65 -28.32
N ALA A 228 -3.85 5.03 -29.45
CA ALA A 228 -3.63 3.59 -29.53
C ALA A 228 -2.42 3.16 -28.67
N ASP A 229 -1.37 3.98 -28.59
CA ASP A 229 -0.23 3.71 -27.71
C ASP A 229 -0.62 3.78 -26.23
N ILE A 230 -1.45 4.76 -25.84
CA ILE A 230 -1.97 4.87 -24.47
C ILE A 230 -2.76 3.62 -24.09
N VAL A 231 -3.68 3.17 -24.95
CA VAL A 231 -4.46 1.93 -24.72
C VAL A 231 -3.54 0.72 -24.61
N ARG A 232 -2.55 0.58 -25.51
CA ARG A 232 -1.58 -0.51 -25.50
C ARG A 232 -0.75 -0.52 -24.21
N LYS A 233 -0.27 0.65 -23.79
CA LYS A 233 0.52 0.82 -22.55
C LYS A 233 -0.32 0.55 -21.30
N ALA A 234 -1.57 1.02 -21.27
CA ALA A 234 -2.49 0.75 -20.17
C ALA A 234 -2.81 -0.74 -20.02
N ALA A 235 -2.82 -1.49 -21.12
CA ALA A 235 -3.01 -2.94 -21.13
C ALA A 235 -1.72 -3.75 -20.93
N ALA A 236 -0.55 -3.10 -20.89
CA ALA A 236 0.73 -3.79 -20.74
C ALA A 236 0.83 -4.44 -19.34
N THR A 237 1.60 -5.52 -19.23
CA THR A 237 1.90 -6.13 -17.93
C THR A 237 3.14 -5.53 -17.26
N ASN A 238 4.02 -4.91 -18.06
CA ASN A 238 5.25 -4.32 -17.54
C ASN A 238 4.99 -2.90 -16.98
N GLN A 239 5.66 -2.58 -15.87
CA GLN A 239 5.53 -1.28 -15.21
C GLN A 239 6.15 -0.14 -16.03
N TYR A 240 7.20 -0.40 -16.81
CA TYR A 240 7.90 0.62 -17.60
C TYR A 240 6.96 1.32 -18.60
N ASP A 241 6.12 0.57 -19.31
CA ASP A 241 5.16 1.11 -20.26
C ASP A 241 4.10 1.99 -19.58
N LYS A 242 3.71 1.65 -18.34
CA LYS A 242 2.71 2.37 -17.55
C LYS A 242 3.27 3.64 -16.91
N ARG A 243 4.58 3.71 -16.64
CA ARG A 243 5.23 4.90 -16.08
C ARG A 243 5.02 6.14 -16.94
N GLU A 244 5.13 6.02 -18.26
CA GLU A 244 4.84 7.12 -19.20
C GLU A 244 3.39 7.64 -19.12
N LEU A 245 2.46 6.86 -18.55
CA LEU A 245 1.07 7.26 -18.36
C LEU A 245 0.83 8.00 -17.04
N VAL A 246 1.77 7.98 -16.09
CA VAL A 246 1.63 8.67 -14.80
C VAL A 246 1.48 10.19 -15.01
N ASP A 247 2.28 10.77 -15.90
CA ASP A 247 2.19 12.21 -16.22
C ASP A 247 0.91 12.58 -16.99
N LEU A 248 0.31 11.62 -17.69
CA LEU A 248 -0.93 11.80 -18.45
C LEU A 248 -2.18 11.53 -17.59
N TYR A 249 -2.00 11.10 -16.34
CA TYR A 249 -3.09 10.70 -15.47
C TYR A 249 -4.16 11.79 -15.30
N SER A 250 -3.75 13.05 -15.22
CA SER A 250 -4.67 14.21 -15.14
C SER A 250 -5.60 14.37 -16.35
N LEU A 251 -5.28 13.74 -17.48
CA LEU A 251 -6.08 13.73 -18.70
C LEU A 251 -7.14 12.62 -18.69
N PHE A 252 -7.13 11.74 -17.70
CA PHE A 252 -8.05 10.61 -17.61
C PHE A 252 -9.33 10.99 -16.87
N ALA A 253 -10.42 10.35 -17.25
CA ALA A 253 -11.71 10.41 -16.58
C ALA A 253 -12.12 9.02 -16.13
N LEU A 254 -12.60 8.93 -14.90
CA LEU A 254 -12.95 7.66 -14.25
C LEU A 254 -14.48 7.51 -14.19
N ASP A 255 -14.96 6.34 -14.61
CA ASP A 255 -16.34 5.92 -14.38
C ASP A 255 -16.35 4.78 -13.33
N TYR A 256 -17.27 4.84 -12.39
CA TYR A 256 -17.41 3.85 -11.32
C TYR A 256 -18.72 3.10 -11.45
N ALA A 257 -18.68 1.77 -11.28
CA ALA A 257 -19.89 0.96 -11.25
C ALA A 257 -19.72 -0.27 -10.37
N TYR A 258 -20.78 -0.61 -9.62
CA TYR A 258 -20.85 -1.90 -8.94
C TYR A 258 -21.25 -2.99 -9.92
N ARG A 259 -20.40 -4.00 -10.08
CA ARG A 259 -20.61 -5.15 -10.96
C ARG A 259 -20.78 -6.42 -10.14
N GLU A 260 -21.65 -7.31 -10.59
CA GLU A 260 -21.80 -8.62 -9.96
C GLU A 260 -20.48 -9.39 -10.02
N VAL A 261 -20.16 -10.07 -8.93
CA VAL A 261 -18.92 -10.85 -8.79
C VAL A 261 -19.24 -12.17 -8.13
N ASP A 262 -18.57 -13.23 -8.57
CA ASP A 262 -18.63 -14.52 -7.91
C ASP A 262 -17.91 -14.42 -6.55
N LEU A 263 -18.55 -14.92 -5.50
CA LEU A 263 -17.98 -15.00 -4.15
C LEU A 263 -16.60 -15.68 -4.16
N HIS A 264 -16.42 -16.73 -4.97
CA HIS A 264 -15.16 -17.47 -5.04
C HIS A 264 -14.04 -16.71 -5.75
N ALA A 265 -14.37 -15.66 -6.52
CA ALA A 265 -13.38 -14.78 -7.13
C ALA A 265 -12.89 -13.68 -6.18
N ILE A 266 -13.55 -13.49 -5.04
CA ILE A 266 -13.17 -12.49 -4.03
C ILE A 266 -12.16 -13.12 -3.06
N PRO A 267 -10.94 -12.58 -2.92
CA PRO A 267 -10.02 -13.01 -1.88
C PRO A 267 -10.68 -12.89 -0.50
N TYR A 268 -10.64 -13.95 0.30
CA TYR A 268 -11.33 -14.02 1.61
C TYR A 268 -12.87 -13.86 1.53
N GLY A 269 -13.49 -14.22 0.40
CA GLY A 269 -14.93 -14.06 0.15
C GLY A 269 -15.83 -14.62 1.26
N ASP A 270 -15.62 -15.86 1.68
CA ASP A 270 -16.44 -16.51 2.72
C ASP A 270 -16.41 -15.74 4.05
N PHE A 271 -15.23 -15.26 4.45
CA PHE A 271 -15.06 -14.43 5.64
C PHE A 271 -15.81 -13.11 5.49
N VAL A 272 -15.68 -12.43 4.36
CA VAL A 272 -16.36 -11.15 4.09
C VAL A 272 -17.88 -11.29 4.19
N VAL A 273 -18.47 -12.33 3.61
CA VAL A 273 -19.93 -12.54 3.64
C VAL A 273 -20.40 -12.83 5.06
N SER A 274 -19.68 -13.69 5.79
CA SER A 274 -19.97 -13.98 7.20
C SER A 274 -19.92 -12.71 8.06
N PHE A 275 -18.88 -11.90 7.87
CA PHE A 275 -18.70 -10.62 8.56
C PHE A 275 -19.81 -9.62 8.23
N ALA A 276 -20.14 -9.45 6.94
CA ALA A 276 -21.20 -8.54 6.50
C ALA A 276 -22.56 -8.90 7.11
N ARG A 277 -22.91 -10.19 7.13
CA ARG A 277 -24.16 -10.71 7.70
C ARG A 277 -24.24 -10.50 9.21
N SER A 278 -23.17 -10.81 9.93
CA SER A 278 -23.11 -10.67 11.40
C SER A 278 -23.19 -9.22 11.87
N HIS A 279 -22.72 -8.27 11.06
CA HIS A 279 -22.68 -6.84 11.39
C HIS A 279 -23.73 -6.00 10.65
N ALA A 280 -24.72 -6.64 10.00
CA ALA A 280 -25.75 -6.00 9.17
C ALA A 280 -25.17 -4.95 8.18
N SER A 281 -23.95 -5.19 7.70
CA SER A 281 -23.17 -4.25 6.90
C SER A 281 -23.42 -4.49 5.41
N ARG A 282 -23.87 -3.47 4.70
CA ARG A 282 -24.18 -3.55 3.26
C ARG A 282 -23.01 -3.17 2.37
N CYS A 283 -22.03 -2.44 2.90
CA CYS A 283 -20.81 -2.04 2.20
C CYS A 283 -19.61 -2.48 3.02
N ILE A 284 -18.69 -3.20 2.40
CA ILE A 284 -17.47 -3.72 3.04
C ILE A 284 -16.26 -3.29 2.22
N LEU A 285 -15.26 -2.72 2.90
CA LEU A 285 -13.92 -2.61 2.36
C LEU A 285 -13.15 -3.88 2.74
N ASN A 286 -12.94 -4.76 1.76
CA ASN A 286 -12.13 -5.96 1.93
C ASN A 286 -10.69 -5.67 1.49
N ASN A 287 -9.85 -5.22 2.43
CA ASN A 287 -8.43 -5.03 2.19
C ASN A 287 -7.68 -6.36 2.28
N HIS A 288 -7.82 -7.16 1.23
CA HIS A 288 -7.23 -8.49 1.15
C HIS A 288 -5.70 -8.47 1.08
N GLY A 289 -5.10 -7.37 0.61
CA GLY A 289 -3.65 -7.18 0.70
C GLY A 289 -3.18 -7.08 2.15
N ALA A 290 -3.87 -6.30 2.99
CA ALA A 290 -3.59 -6.21 4.42
C ALA A 290 -3.78 -7.54 5.14
N LEU A 291 -4.88 -8.25 4.87
CA LEU A 291 -5.13 -9.58 5.45
C LEU A 291 -3.99 -10.55 5.12
N ARG A 292 -3.60 -10.65 3.85
CA ARG A 292 -2.50 -11.52 3.41
C ARG A 292 -1.17 -11.13 4.07
N CYS A 293 -0.86 -9.84 4.13
CA CYS A 293 0.36 -9.33 4.76
C CYS A 293 0.43 -9.74 6.23
N ILE A 294 -0.64 -9.48 6.98
CA ILE A 294 -0.74 -9.82 8.42
C ILE A 294 -0.66 -11.34 8.62
N GLU A 295 -1.42 -12.14 7.87
CA GLU A 295 -1.38 -13.60 7.98
C GLU A 295 0.00 -14.19 7.70
N CYS A 296 0.75 -13.58 6.79
CA CYS A 296 2.13 -13.96 6.51
C CYS A 296 3.05 -13.62 7.68
N LEU A 297 2.98 -12.38 8.18
CA LEU A 297 3.84 -11.87 9.24
C LEU A 297 3.58 -12.53 10.59
N LEU A 298 2.32 -12.86 10.91
CA LEU A 298 1.97 -13.59 12.12
C LEU A 298 2.65 -14.96 12.21
N LYS A 299 2.88 -15.62 11.06
CA LYS A 299 3.64 -16.90 11.02
C LYS A 299 5.13 -16.73 11.25
N LYS A 300 5.63 -15.50 11.21
CA LYS A 300 7.05 -15.14 11.38
C LYS A 300 7.31 -14.47 12.72
N LEU A 301 6.26 -14.04 13.42
CA LEU A 301 6.34 -13.46 14.75
C LEU A 301 6.65 -14.55 15.76
N ASN A 302 7.44 -14.20 16.78
CA ASN A 302 7.61 -15.02 17.96
C ASN A 302 6.25 -15.16 18.65
N ASP A 303 5.88 -16.34 19.15
CA ASP A 303 4.62 -16.59 19.87
C ASP A 303 4.39 -15.65 21.08
N LYS A 304 5.43 -14.90 21.49
CA LYS A 304 5.44 -13.96 22.61
C LYS A 304 5.74 -12.52 22.21
N GLY A 305 5.86 -12.26 20.90
CA GLY A 305 5.96 -10.93 20.32
C GLY A 305 4.61 -10.22 20.23
#